data_AF-A0A3C0FKE6-F1
#
_entry.id   AF-A0A3C0FKE6-F1
#
_cell.length_a   1.000
_cell.length_b   1.000
_cell.length_c   1.000
_cell.angle_alpha   90.00
_cell.angle_beta   90.00
_cell.angle_gamma   90.00
#
_symmetry.space_group_name_H-M   'P 1'
#
loop_
_entity.id
_entity.type
_entity.pdbx_description
1 polymer ?
#
loop_
_entity_poly.entity_id
_entity_poly.type
_entity_poly.pdbx_seq_one_letter_code
_entity_poly.pdbx_strand_id
1 'polypeptide(L)'
;INEAALAQGIDIEGRLNLAENTQPGPSQADIAAAEELTPEQRQEMVMSMVNGLAERLETEPNDPDGWARLMQAYMVLGQEDDAKAAYEKVGKVFAQQPELLTRFDSLAREIGIAAN
;
A
#
# COMPACT_ATOMS: atom_id res chain seq x y z
N ILE A 1 24.79 -39.83 14.29
CA ILE A 1 24.01 -39.20 13.21
C ILE A 1 24.15 -37.71 13.40
N ASN A 2 25.11 -37.06 12.73
CA ASN A 2 25.09 -35.64 12.38
C ASN A 2 26.39 -35.31 11.63
N GLU A 3 26.48 -35.81 10.41
CA GLU A 3 27.49 -35.43 9.42
C GLU A 3 26.76 -35.24 8.10
N ALA A 4 26.48 -33.99 7.73
CA ALA A 4 26.37 -33.50 6.35
C ALA A 4 25.82 -32.06 6.36
N ALA A 5 26.72 -31.09 6.16
CA ALA A 5 26.52 -29.83 5.40
C ALA A 5 27.45 -28.70 5.90
N LEU A 6 28.73 -29.03 6.08
CA LEU A 6 29.84 -28.07 5.97
C LEU A 6 30.19 -27.96 4.49
N ALA A 7 29.48 -27.13 3.73
CA ALA A 7 29.92 -26.66 2.42
C ALA A 7 28.98 -25.57 1.91
N GLN A 8 29.23 -24.31 2.28
CA GLN A 8 29.10 -23.12 1.43
C GLN A 8 29.47 -21.92 2.32
N GLY A 9 30.70 -21.43 2.21
CA GLY A 9 31.18 -20.25 2.93
C GLY A 9 30.49 -18.98 2.45
N ILE A 10 29.38 -18.61 3.09
CA ILE A 10 28.76 -17.30 2.96
C ILE A 10 28.76 -16.67 4.34
N ASP A 11 29.63 -15.68 4.48
CA ASP A 11 29.69 -14.76 5.62
C ASP A 11 28.39 -13.94 5.66
N ILE A 12 27.60 -14.12 6.72
CA ILE A 12 26.27 -13.49 6.89
C ILE A 12 26.35 -12.32 7.89
N GLU A 13 27.54 -11.90 8.33
CA GLU A 13 27.70 -10.92 9.41
C GLU A 13 27.74 -9.45 8.94
N GLY A 14 27.56 -9.18 7.64
CA GLY A 14 27.70 -7.81 7.08
C GLY A 14 26.52 -7.18 6.37
N ARG A 15 25.34 -7.83 6.27
CA ARG A 15 24.26 -7.37 5.35
C ARG A 15 22.99 -6.84 5.99
N LEU A 16 22.93 -6.72 7.31
CA LEU A 16 21.80 -6.11 8.01
C LEU A 16 21.97 -4.60 8.17
N ASN A 17 22.21 -3.92 7.05
CA ASN A 17 21.97 -2.48 6.93
C ASN A 17 20.92 -2.28 5.84
N LEU A 18 19.65 -2.53 6.21
CA LEU A 18 18.47 -2.16 5.43
C LEU A 18 17.54 -1.39 6.35
N ALA A 19 17.89 -0.12 6.57
CA ALA A 19 16.96 0.87 7.06
C ALA A 19 16.09 1.35 5.89
N GLU A 20 15.25 0.47 5.30
CA GLU A 20 14.34 0.86 4.22
C GLU A 20 13.02 0.06 4.32
N ASN A 21 11.93 0.77 4.69
CA ASN A 21 10.53 0.34 4.75
C ASN A 21 10.06 -0.45 6.00
N THR A 22 9.95 0.23 7.14
CA THR A 22 9.21 -0.26 8.32
C THR A 22 7.70 -0.10 8.15
N GLN A 23 7.11 -0.81 7.19
CA GLN A 23 5.78 -1.39 7.39
C GLN A 23 6.05 -2.90 7.46
N PRO A 24 6.02 -3.54 8.64
CA PRO A 24 6.26 -4.97 8.73
C PRO A 24 5.24 -5.65 7.81
N GLY A 25 5.75 -6.25 6.74
CA GLY A 25 4.93 -7.13 5.91
C GLY A 25 4.35 -8.23 6.81
N PRO A 26 3.15 -8.76 6.47
CA PRO A 26 2.52 -9.79 7.28
C PRO A 26 3.50 -10.93 7.54
N SER A 27 3.62 -11.33 8.81
CA SER A 27 4.43 -12.47 9.22
C SER A 27 3.96 -13.73 8.49
N GLN A 28 4.79 -14.77 8.39
CA GLN A 28 4.34 -16.05 7.82
C GLN A 28 3.06 -16.60 8.49
N ALA A 29 2.88 -16.34 9.79
CA ALA A 29 1.66 -16.67 10.51
C ALA A 29 0.45 -15.83 10.07
N ASP A 30 0.65 -14.55 9.75
CA ASP A 30 -0.39 -13.65 9.25
C ASP A 30 -0.82 -14.04 7.82
N ILE A 31 0.13 -14.52 7.00
CA ILE A 31 -0.16 -15.05 5.66
C ILE A 31 -0.99 -16.34 5.75
N ALA A 32 -0.59 -17.30 6.61
CA ALA A 32 -1.33 -18.54 6.81
C ALA A 32 -2.75 -18.28 7.36
N ALA A 33 -2.88 -17.35 8.31
CA ALA A 33 -4.18 -16.93 8.82
C ALA A 33 -5.04 -16.29 7.72
N ALA A 34 -4.45 -15.50 6.81
CA ALA A 34 -5.14 -14.89 5.68
C ALA A 34 -5.65 -15.92 4.64
N GLU A 35 -4.99 -17.07 4.52
CA GLU A 35 -5.44 -18.19 3.67
C GLU A 35 -6.68 -18.89 4.24
N GLU A 36 -6.85 -18.90 5.56
CA GLU A 36 -8.03 -19.44 6.25
C GLU A 36 -9.21 -18.45 6.32
N LEU A 37 -8.99 -17.19 5.97
CA LEU A 37 -10.05 -16.19 5.96
C LEU A 37 -11.03 -16.41 4.81
N THR A 38 -12.31 -16.28 5.14
CA THR A 38 -13.38 -16.15 4.15
C THR A 38 -13.15 -14.90 3.28
N PRO A 39 -13.70 -14.84 2.06
CA PRO A 39 -13.61 -13.65 1.20
C PRO A 39 -14.09 -12.37 1.92
N GLU A 40 -15.16 -12.48 2.71
CA GLU A 40 -15.72 -11.39 3.50
C GLU A 40 -14.75 -10.88 4.57
N GLN A 41 -14.13 -11.79 5.33
CA GLN A 41 -13.14 -11.41 6.36
C GLN A 41 -11.88 -10.79 5.76
N ARG A 42 -11.45 -11.24 4.58
CA ARG A 42 -10.34 -10.59 3.86
C ARG A 42 -10.71 -9.18 3.44
N GLN A 43 -11.94 -8.96 2.98
CA GLN A 43 -12.41 -7.64 2.59
C GLN A 43 -12.45 -6.68 3.79
N GLU A 44 -12.95 -7.12 4.96
CA GLU A 44 -12.94 -6.32 6.19
C GLU A 44 -11.52 -5.97 6.65
N MET A 45 -10.59 -6.93 6.57
CA MET A 45 -9.19 -6.69 6.89
C MET A 45 -8.57 -5.65 5.95
N VAL A 46 -8.81 -5.77 4.64
CA VAL A 46 -8.31 -4.80 3.65
C VAL A 46 -8.92 -3.42 3.90
N MET A 47 -10.23 -3.33 4.16
CA MET A 47 -10.89 -2.07 4.50
C MET A 47 -10.25 -1.40 5.73
N SER A 48 -9.96 -2.16 6.79
CA SER A 48 -9.29 -1.62 7.98
C SER A 48 -7.89 -1.05 7.67
N MET A 49 -7.11 -1.76 6.84
CA MET A 49 -5.80 -1.27 6.40
C MET A 49 -5.89 -0.01 5.54
N VAL A 50 -6.87 0.05 4.64
CA VAL A 50 -7.13 1.21 3.76
C VAL A 50 -7.56 2.42 4.59
N ASN A 51 -8.42 2.24 5.58
CA ASN A 51 -8.83 3.29 6.50
C ASN A 51 -7.64 3.84 7.31
N GLY A 52 -6.80 2.96 7.85
CA GLY A 52 -5.58 3.40 8.55
C GLY A 52 -4.60 4.16 7.65
N LEU A 53 -4.49 3.76 6.37
CA LEU A 53 -3.72 4.51 5.38
C LEU A 53 -4.34 5.89 5.11
N ALA A 54 -5.66 5.97 4.96
CA ALA A 54 -6.36 7.23 4.75
C ALA A 54 -6.12 8.20 5.93
N GLU A 55 -6.31 7.74 7.17
CA GLU A 55 -6.07 8.54 8.38
C GLU A 55 -4.62 9.04 8.46
N ARG A 56 -3.66 8.17 8.15
CA ARG A 56 -2.24 8.56 8.10
C ARG A 56 -2.01 9.66 7.06
N LEU A 57 -2.55 9.51 5.86
CA LEU A 57 -2.40 10.50 4.78
C LEU A 57 -3.08 11.84 5.09
N GLU A 58 -4.07 11.88 5.99
CA GLU A 58 -4.60 13.15 6.50
C GLU A 58 -3.58 13.88 7.40
N THR A 59 -2.77 13.14 8.16
CA THR A 59 -1.73 13.71 9.03
C THR A 59 -0.41 13.96 8.29
N GLU A 60 -0.08 13.12 7.33
CA GLU A 60 1.13 13.15 6.50
C GLU A 60 0.74 13.22 5.01
N PRO A 61 0.17 14.34 4.55
CA PRO A 61 -0.38 14.42 3.19
C PRO A 61 0.70 14.41 2.09
N ASN A 62 1.97 14.65 2.44
CA ASN A 62 3.07 14.72 1.47
C ASN A 62 3.62 13.33 1.08
N ASP A 63 2.74 12.37 0.81
CA ASP A 63 3.07 11.00 0.39
C ASP A 63 2.31 10.64 -0.89
N PRO A 64 2.83 10.99 -2.08
CA PRO A 64 2.14 10.76 -3.35
C PRO A 64 1.95 9.27 -3.64
N ASP A 65 2.89 8.42 -3.24
CA ASP A 65 2.76 6.96 -3.42
C ASP A 65 1.64 6.40 -2.53
N GLY A 66 1.51 6.89 -1.30
CA GLY A 66 0.41 6.53 -0.40
C GLY A 66 -0.95 6.91 -0.96
N TRP A 67 -1.10 8.11 -1.51
CA TRP A 67 -2.35 8.54 -2.15
C TRP A 67 -2.71 7.69 -3.37
N ALA A 68 -1.73 7.33 -4.20
CA ALA A 68 -1.96 6.47 -5.37
C ALA A 68 -2.46 5.08 -4.95
N ARG A 69 -1.84 4.50 -3.92
CA ARG A 69 -2.28 3.22 -3.32
C ARG A 69 -3.68 3.32 -2.75
N LEU A 70 -4.00 4.43 -2.07
CA LEU A 70 -5.31 4.65 -1.48
C LEU A 70 -6.41 4.66 -2.55
N MET A 71 -6.21 5.41 -3.64
CA MET A 71 -7.13 5.44 -4.78
C MET A 71 -7.34 4.05 -5.40
N GLN A 72 -6.26 3.31 -5.63
CA GLN A 72 -6.33 1.95 -6.18
C GLN A 72 -7.05 0.98 -5.25
N ALA A 73 -6.77 1.05 -3.94
CA ALA A 73 -7.38 0.16 -2.96
C ALA A 73 -8.88 0.38 -2.85
N TYR A 74 -9.35 1.64 -2.86
CA TYR A 74 -10.78 1.94 -2.91
C TYR A 74 -11.44 1.37 -4.18
N MET A 75 -10.80 1.48 -5.34
CA MET A 75 -11.35 0.87 -6.58
C MET A 75 -11.43 -0.65 -6.51
N VAL A 76 -10.43 -1.33 -5.92
CA VAL A 76 -10.45 -2.79 -5.71
C VAL A 76 -11.59 -3.20 -4.77
N LEU A 77 -11.90 -2.36 -3.78
CA LEU A 77 -13.00 -2.57 -2.83
C LEU A 77 -14.38 -2.19 -3.41
N GLY A 78 -14.44 -1.64 -4.62
CA GLY A 78 -15.67 -1.13 -5.23
C GLY A 78 -16.18 0.17 -4.60
N GLN A 79 -15.33 0.88 -3.87
CA GLN A 79 -15.63 2.14 -3.19
C GLN A 79 -15.28 3.33 -4.09
N GLU A 80 -15.98 3.47 -5.20
CA GLU A 80 -15.69 4.48 -6.23
C GLU A 80 -15.79 5.92 -5.68
N ASP A 81 -16.76 6.18 -4.80
CA ASP A 81 -16.94 7.50 -4.16
C ASP A 81 -15.74 7.88 -3.28
N ASP A 82 -15.21 6.92 -2.50
CA ASP A 82 -14.03 7.14 -1.66
C ASP A 82 -12.76 7.34 -2.50
N ALA A 83 -12.63 6.58 -3.60
CA ALA A 83 -11.53 6.75 -4.55
C ALA A 83 -11.54 8.16 -5.17
N LYS A 84 -12.73 8.67 -5.53
CA LYS A 84 -12.91 10.03 -6.03
C LYS A 84 -12.57 11.08 -4.98
N ALA A 85 -13.02 10.90 -3.73
CA ALA A 85 -12.69 11.81 -2.64
C ALA A 85 -11.18 11.87 -2.38
N ALA A 86 -10.47 10.73 -2.46
CA ALA A 86 -9.01 10.67 -2.38
C ALA A 86 -8.35 11.46 -3.52
N TYR A 87 -8.82 11.31 -4.75
CA TYR A 87 -8.33 12.09 -5.91
C TYR A 87 -8.54 13.61 -5.74
N GLU A 88 -9.69 14.04 -5.22
CA GLU A 88 -9.94 15.46 -4.93
C GLU A 88 -9.02 16.00 -3.83
N LYS A 89 -8.70 15.20 -2.81
CA LYS A 89 -7.74 15.57 -1.76
C LYS A 89 -6.35 15.75 -2.34
N VAL A 90 -5.89 14.83 -3.20
CA VAL A 90 -4.62 14.94 -3.92
C VAL A 90 -4.53 16.25 -4.69
N GLY A 91 -5.61 16.66 -5.38
CA GLY A 91 -5.66 17.95 -6.09
C GLY A 91 -5.40 19.16 -5.20
N LYS A 92 -5.83 19.10 -3.94
CA LYS A 92 -5.61 20.16 -2.93
C LYS A 92 -4.20 20.09 -2.33
N VAL A 93 -3.74 18.89 -1.98
CA VAL A 93 -2.44 18.66 -1.34
C VAL A 93 -1.29 19.00 -2.29
N PHE A 94 -1.38 18.56 -3.54
CA PHE A 94 -0.33 18.71 -4.54
C PHE A 94 -0.64 19.84 -5.54
N ALA A 95 -1.44 20.83 -5.15
CA ALA A 95 -1.87 21.95 -6.02
C ALA A 95 -0.70 22.71 -6.68
N GLN A 96 0.47 22.73 -6.03
CA GLN A 96 1.68 23.41 -6.53
C GLN A 96 2.63 22.47 -7.29
N GLN A 97 2.25 21.21 -7.50
CA GLN A 97 3.08 20.16 -8.13
C GLN A 97 2.36 19.64 -9.38
N PRO A 98 2.33 20.41 -10.49
CA PRO A 98 1.53 20.08 -11.68
C PRO A 98 1.94 18.76 -12.34
N GLU A 99 3.22 18.38 -12.23
CA GLU A 99 3.72 17.09 -12.70
C GLU A 99 3.14 15.90 -11.92
N LEU A 100 2.96 16.03 -10.60
CA LEU A 100 2.31 15.01 -9.78
C LEU A 100 0.82 14.95 -10.10
N LEU A 101 0.14 16.10 -10.21
CA LEU A 101 -1.27 16.16 -10.59
C LEU A 101 -1.52 15.43 -11.92
N THR A 102 -0.66 15.65 -12.92
CA THR A 102 -0.75 14.96 -14.22
C THR A 102 -0.64 13.44 -14.08
N ARG A 103 0.21 12.95 -13.16
CA ARG A 103 0.33 11.51 -12.87
C ARG A 103 -0.94 10.98 -12.21
N PHE A 104 -1.50 11.71 -11.25
CA PHE A 104 -2.74 11.33 -10.60
C PHE A 104 -3.95 11.37 -11.55
N ASP A 105 -4.01 12.33 -12.47
CA ASP A 105 -5.02 12.36 -13.54
C ASP A 105 -4.92 11.12 -14.44
N SER A 106 -3.69 10.70 -14.75
CA SER A 106 -3.45 9.51 -15.57
C SER A 106 -3.88 8.25 -14.82
N LEU A 107 -3.52 8.14 -13.54
CA LEU A 107 -3.95 7.05 -12.67
C LEU A 107 -5.48 7.01 -12.54
N ALA A 108 -6.12 8.14 -12.25
CA ALA A 108 -7.57 8.24 -12.10
C ALA A 108 -8.29 7.69 -13.35
N ARG A 109 -7.83 8.06 -14.55
CA ARG A 109 -8.38 7.52 -15.81
C ARG A 109 -8.12 6.03 -15.99
N GLU A 110 -6.94 5.55 -15.62
CA GLU A 110 -6.59 4.13 -15.71
C GLU A 110 -7.50 3.26 -14.84
N ILE A 111 -7.78 3.70 -13.62
CA ILE A 111 -8.59 2.95 -12.65
C ILE A 111 -10.07 3.30 -12.70
N GLY A 112 -10.51 4.16 -13.62
CA GLY A 112 -11.93 4.45 -13.87
C GLY A 112 -12.55 5.55 -13.00
N ILE A 113 -11.76 6.33 -12.26
CA ILE A 113 -12.24 7.48 -11.50
C ILE A 113 -12.55 8.62 -12.49
N ALA A 114 -13.82 8.99 -12.56
CA ALA A 114 -14.25 10.14 -13.35
C ALA A 114 -13.78 11.45 -12.70
N ALA A 115 -12.75 12.07 -13.28
CA ALA A 115 -12.41 13.47 -13.00
C ALA A 115 -13.50 14.34 -13.63
N ASN A 116 -14.35 14.96 -12.80
CA ASN A 116 -15.43 15.84 -13.24
C ASN A 116 -15.07 17.31 -13.03
#